data_AF-A0A1X6NGM8-F1
#
_entry.id   AF-A0A1X6NGM8-F1
#
_cell.length_a   1.000
_cell.length_b   1.000
_cell.length_c   1.000
_cell.angle_alpha   90.00
_cell.angle_beta   90.00
_cell.angle_gamma   90.00
#
_symmetry.space_group_name_H-M   'P 1'
#
loop_
_entity.id
_entity.type
_entity.pdbx_description
1 polymer ?
#
loop_
_entity_poly.entity_id
_entity_poly.type
_entity_poly.pdbx_seq_one_letter_code
_entity_poly.pdbx_strand_id
1 'polypeptide(L)'
;MLRRLPAALPKLAGALPRTSLAHRGTRNLFPNVSCTRAVGTRQQFSTSSVARATCPQCSAPLPTPLPVCSKCSYITNIPPGMSYHEMLGTPYEPNPFVVDNLQIKRNFRALQSVVHPDRWVGKSREQQEAASLLSTRSNEALHRLSNPLRRVEYILEREGFGLEESDSMEDPLLLMETMESQEEIQGAESREEVEQVRAVNAEKIERILEDIETLVGQKDWPQVKKAFVKLKYLQGVEQAAAAWPNSFSDH
;
A
#
# COMPACT_ATOMS: atom_id res chain seq x y z
N MET A 1 -51.75 -29.20 -5.17
CA MET A 1 -52.75 -29.13 -6.26
C MET A 1 -53.27 -27.69 -6.29
N LEU A 2 -52.84 -26.89 -7.29
CA LEU A 2 -53.68 -26.41 -8.41
C LEU A 2 -54.94 -25.66 -7.91
N ARG A 3 -55.33 -24.45 -8.32
CA ARG A 3 -54.87 -23.41 -9.27
C ARG A 3 -56.00 -22.36 -9.23
N ARG A 4 -55.69 -21.04 -9.32
CA ARG A 4 -56.39 -19.99 -10.12
C ARG A 4 -56.45 -18.60 -9.43
N LEU A 5 -55.57 -17.71 -9.90
CA LEU A 5 -55.81 -16.28 -10.18
C LEU A 5 -56.42 -16.16 -11.62
N PRO A 6 -56.76 -14.97 -12.20
CA PRO A 6 -56.66 -13.57 -11.74
C PRO A 6 -57.89 -12.67 -12.07
N ALA A 7 -57.93 -11.44 -11.51
CA ALA A 7 -58.63 -10.27 -12.05
C ALA A 7 -58.08 -9.01 -11.35
N ALA A 8 -57.97 -7.80 -11.89
CA ALA A 8 -57.93 -7.22 -13.23
C ALA A 8 -57.41 -5.78 -13.01
N LEU A 9 -56.60 -5.25 -13.94
CA LEU A 9 -56.08 -3.87 -13.94
C LEU A 9 -57.11 -2.87 -14.49
N PRO A 10 -57.08 -1.59 -14.09
CA PRO A 10 -57.59 -0.49 -14.92
C PRO A 10 -56.46 0.27 -15.65
N LYS A 11 -56.71 0.54 -16.94
CA LYS A 11 -55.94 1.40 -17.85
C LYS A 11 -56.52 2.82 -17.87
N LEU A 12 -55.67 3.85 -17.85
CA LEU A 12 -55.90 5.20 -18.40
C LEU A 12 -54.48 5.72 -18.79
N ALA A 13 -54.04 5.94 -20.03
CA ALA A 13 -54.54 6.64 -21.21
C ALA A 13 -54.59 8.19 -21.06
N GLY A 14 -53.67 8.89 -21.74
CA GLY A 14 -53.64 10.36 -21.91
C GLY A 14 -52.21 10.85 -22.22
N ALA A 15 -51.72 10.76 -23.45
CA ALA A 15 -51.85 11.74 -24.54
C ALA A 15 -50.80 12.88 -24.49
N LEU A 16 -49.83 12.78 -25.41
CA LEU A 16 -48.88 13.82 -25.82
C LEU A 16 -49.59 14.92 -26.63
N PRO A 17 -49.05 16.16 -26.67
CA PRO A 17 -49.16 17.00 -27.85
C PRO A 17 -47.85 17.03 -28.64
N ARG A 18 -47.99 16.70 -29.92
CA ARG A 18 -47.07 17.00 -31.01
C ARG A 18 -47.16 18.49 -31.36
N THR A 19 -46.03 19.13 -31.66
CA THR A 19 -45.98 20.10 -32.76
C THR A 19 -44.73 19.89 -33.60
N SER A 20 -44.99 19.79 -34.90
CA SER A 20 -44.10 19.79 -36.06
C SER A 20 -43.82 21.26 -36.44
N LEU A 21 -42.79 21.72 -37.16
CA LEU A 21 -42.23 21.43 -38.49
C LEU A 21 -41.08 22.47 -38.59
N ALA A 22 -39.91 22.27 -39.21
CA ALA A 22 -39.77 22.27 -40.66
C ALA A 22 -38.29 22.07 -41.08
N HIS A 23 -38.15 21.49 -42.26
CA HIS A 23 -36.94 21.22 -43.02
C HIS A 23 -36.10 22.44 -43.38
N ARG A 24 -34.79 22.20 -43.56
CA ARG A 24 -34.10 22.45 -44.84
C ARG A 24 -32.83 21.61 -44.92
N GLY A 25 -32.77 20.72 -45.90
CA GLY A 25 -31.59 19.95 -46.23
C GLY A 25 -30.66 20.71 -47.16
N THR A 26 -29.39 20.33 -47.17
CA THR A 26 -28.53 20.36 -48.36
C THR A 26 -27.31 19.44 -48.17
N ARG A 27 -27.28 18.40 -49.00
CA ARG A 27 -26.15 17.89 -49.81
C ARG A 27 -24.89 17.35 -49.12
N ASN A 28 -24.75 16.03 -49.26
CA ASN A 28 -23.53 15.22 -49.35
C ASN A 28 -22.34 15.93 -50.00
N LEU A 29 -21.18 15.81 -49.36
CA LEU A 29 -19.86 15.67 -50.00
C LEU A 29 -18.98 14.83 -49.05
N PHE A 30 -18.77 13.57 -49.41
CA PHE A 30 -17.71 12.73 -48.83
C PHE A 30 -16.37 13.09 -49.48
N PRO A 31 -15.27 13.12 -48.71
CA PRO A 31 -13.99 12.70 -49.24
C PRO A 31 -13.51 11.42 -48.54
N ASN A 32 -13.16 10.49 -49.41
CA ASN A 32 -12.49 9.23 -49.19
C ASN A 32 -11.10 9.51 -48.57
N VAL A 33 -10.80 8.98 -47.38
CA VAL A 33 -9.43 9.01 -46.82
C VAL A 33 -9.06 7.62 -46.33
N SER A 34 -7.98 7.15 -46.93
CA SER A 34 -7.35 5.84 -46.87
C SER A 34 -6.96 5.39 -45.46
N CYS A 35 -7.12 4.10 -45.23
CA CYS A 35 -6.69 3.38 -44.05
C CYS A 35 -5.15 3.29 -44.00
N THR A 36 -4.51 4.04 -43.10
CA THR A 36 -3.10 3.88 -42.73
C THR A 36 -2.99 3.34 -41.30
N ARG A 37 -2.31 2.19 -41.17
CA ARG A 37 -1.94 1.53 -39.91
C ARG A 37 -1.39 2.53 -38.88
N ALA A 38 -2.12 2.74 -37.79
CA ALA A 38 -1.58 3.37 -36.59
C ALA A 38 -0.76 2.33 -35.82
N VAL A 39 0.57 2.46 -35.87
CA VAL A 39 1.49 1.77 -34.97
C VAL A 39 1.22 2.29 -33.56
N GLY A 40 0.74 1.42 -32.68
CA GLY A 40 0.46 1.76 -31.28
C GLY A 40 1.71 2.29 -30.59
N THR A 41 1.72 3.59 -30.29
CA THR A 41 2.67 4.21 -29.38
C THR A 41 2.47 3.61 -28.00
N ARG A 42 3.40 2.72 -27.63
CA ARG A 42 3.58 2.19 -26.28
C ARG A 42 3.78 3.37 -25.34
N GLN A 43 2.74 3.72 -24.59
CA GLN A 43 2.81 4.78 -23.58
C GLN A 43 3.95 4.43 -22.62
N GLN A 44 5.00 5.25 -22.68
CA GLN A 44 6.12 5.17 -21.75
C GLN A 44 5.61 5.70 -20.41
N PHE A 45 5.48 4.81 -19.43
CA PHE A 45 5.31 5.21 -18.04
C PHE A 45 6.53 6.03 -17.65
N SER A 46 6.33 7.34 -17.48
CA SER A 46 7.33 8.26 -16.94
C SER A 46 7.65 7.85 -15.51
N THR A 47 8.66 7.00 -15.34
CA THR A 47 9.25 6.75 -14.03
C THR A 47 9.95 8.04 -13.62
N SER A 48 9.46 8.69 -12.57
CA SER A 48 10.16 9.75 -11.86
C SER A 48 11.57 9.26 -11.49
N SER A 49 12.57 9.62 -12.31
CA SER A 49 13.93 9.16 -12.15
C SER A 49 14.58 9.96 -11.03
N VAL A 50 14.63 9.40 -9.83
CA VAL A 50 15.55 9.87 -8.79
C VAL A 50 16.95 9.89 -9.41
N ALA A 51 17.61 11.06 -9.43
CA ALA A 51 18.94 11.21 -10.02
C ALA A 51 19.90 10.22 -9.37
N ARG A 52 20.44 9.27 -10.16
CA ARG A 52 21.32 8.23 -9.64
C ARG A 52 22.72 8.81 -9.45
N ALA A 53 23.25 8.68 -8.24
CA ALA A 53 24.60 9.09 -7.92
C ALA A 53 25.65 8.31 -8.74
N THR A 54 26.82 8.92 -8.95
CA THR A 54 27.97 8.30 -9.62
C THR A 54 28.92 7.67 -8.60
N CYS A 55 29.55 6.56 -8.97
CA CYS A 55 30.53 5.88 -8.14
C CYS A 55 31.77 6.77 -7.92
N PRO A 56 32.21 7.00 -6.67
CA PRO A 56 33.36 7.85 -6.37
C PRO A 56 34.69 7.26 -6.84
N GLN A 57 34.76 5.95 -7.08
CA GLN A 57 35.99 5.27 -7.49
C GLN A 57 36.15 5.14 -9.02
N CYS A 58 35.06 4.91 -9.76
CA CYS A 58 35.13 4.66 -11.21
C CYS A 58 34.21 5.53 -12.06
N SER A 59 33.50 6.50 -11.46
CA SER A 59 32.57 7.43 -12.12
C SER A 59 31.39 6.78 -12.86
N ALA A 60 31.23 5.46 -12.76
CA ALA A 60 30.08 4.77 -13.34
C ALA A 60 28.79 5.13 -12.57
N PRO A 61 27.63 5.21 -13.26
CA PRO A 61 26.36 5.42 -12.58
C PRO A 61 26.05 4.25 -11.64
N LEU A 62 25.61 4.55 -10.41
CA LEU A 62 25.21 3.53 -9.46
C LEU A 62 23.89 2.89 -9.89
N PRO A 63 23.75 1.55 -9.75
CA PRO A 63 22.54 0.84 -10.15
C PRO A 63 21.35 1.12 -9.22
N THR A 64 21.63 1.49 -7.97
CA THR A 64 20.66 1.66 -6.88
C THR A 64 20.97 2.94 -6.09
N PRO A 65 20.07 3.40 -5.21
CA PRO A 65 20.33 4.53 -4.31
C PRO A 65 21.45 4.28 -3.29
N LEU A 66 21.83 3.02 -3.06
CA LEU A 66 22.90 2.65 -2.14
C LEU A 66 24.28 2.85 -2.78
N PRO A 67 25.34 3.11 -1.98
CA PRO A 67 26.68 3.37 -2.48
C PRO A 67 27.42 2.06 -2.84
N VAL A 68 26.85 1.29 -3.77
CA VAL A 68 27.37 -0.02 -4.21
C VAL A 68 27.54 -0.04 -5.73
N CYS A 69 28.78 -0.23 -6.17
CA CYS A 69 29.13 -0.26 -7.59
C CYS A 69 29.41 -1.69 -8.07
N SER A 70 28.64 -2.13 -9.07
CA SER A 70 28.85 -3.43 -9.72
C SER A 70 30.08 -3.49 -10.63
N LYS A 71 30.63 -2.36 -11.09
CA LYS A 71 31.79 -2.33 -12.00
C LYS A 71 33.13 -2.47 -11.31
N CYS A 72 33.36 -1.72 -10.23
CA CYS A 72 34.64 -1.71 -9.51
C CYS A 72 34.57 -2.37 -8.13
N SER A 73 33.43 -2.97 -7.77
CA SER A 73 33.17 -3.54 -6.44
C SER A 73 33.37 -2.54 -5.29
N TYR A 74 33.09 -1.26 -5.55
CA TYR A 74 33.01 -0.26 -4.48
C TYR A 74 31.77 -0.52 -3.63
N ILE A 75 31.94 -0.51 -2.32
CA ILE A 75 30.88 -0.61 -1.33
C ILE A 75 31.31 0.17 -0.09
N THR A 76 30.38 0.89 0.51
CA THR A 76 30.59 1.57 1.78
C THR A 76 29.31 1.50 2.60
N ASN A 77 29.35 2.06 3.81
CA ASN A 77 28.23 2.05 4.73
C ASN A 77 27.08 2.97 4.25
N ILE A 78 25.91 2.82 4.86
CA ILE A 78 24.72 3.62 4.59
C ILE A 78 25.02 5.10 4.94
N PRO A 79 24.73 6.05 4.04
CA PRO A 79 24.85 7.47 4.34
C PRO A 79 24.01 7.85 5.58
N PRO A 80 24.53 8.69 6.49
CA PRO A 80 23.78 9.12 7.66
C PRO A 80 22.51 9.87 7.23
N GLY A 81 21.38 9.58 7.88
CA GLY A 81 20.09 10.23 7.61
C GLY A 81 19.31 9.67 6.41
N MET A 82 19.85 8.69 5.68
CA MET A 82 19.12 8.02 4.59
C MET A 82 17.84 7.35 5.10
N SER A 83 16.72 7.69 4.49
CA SER A 83 15.41 7.09 4.78
C SER A 83 15.24 5.71 4.14
N TYR A 84 14.26 4.95 4.64
CA TYR A 84 13.82 3.72 3.98
C TYR A 84 13.18 4.00 2.63
N HIS A 85 12.52 5.15 2.47
CA HIS A 85 11.96 5.62 1.20
C HIS A 85 13.05 5.82 0.14
N GLU A 86 14.09 6.57 0.46
CA GLU A 86 15.24 6.80 -0.42
C GLU A 86 15.97 5.49 -0.75
N MET A 87 16.19 4.63 0.26
CA MET A 87 16.83 3.33 0.09
C MET A 87 16.09 2.45 -0.93
N LEU A 88 14.75 2.44 -0.88
CA LEU A 88 13.90 1.68 -1.80
C LEU A 88 13.44 2.48 -3.03
N GLY A 89 13.97 3.68 -3.25
CA GLY A 89 13.70 4.48 -4.44
C GLY A 89 12.24 4.90 -4.58
N THR A 90 11.59 5.24 -3.46
CA THR A 90 10.26 5.86 -3.40
C THR A 90 10.39 7.24 -2.74
N PRO A 91 9.64 8.27 -3.16
CA PRO A 91 9.73 9.58 -2.54
C PRO A 91 9.18 9.56 -1.11
N TYR A 92 9.74 10.38 -0.22
CA TYR A 92 9.19 10.62 1.12
C TYR A 92 8.11 11.71 1.10
N GLU A 93 8.32 12.78 0.35
CA GLU A 93 7.36 13.88 0.19
C GLU A 93 6.58 13.75 -1.13
N PRO A 94 5.34 14.25 -1.23
CA PRO A 94 4.60 15.05 -0.23
C PRO A 94 3.90 14.22 0.86
N ASN A 95 3.81 12.90 0.68
CA ASN A 95 3.14 12.02 1.63
C ASN A 95 3.90 10.69 1.75
N PRO A 96 4.61 10.43 2.85
CA PRO A 96 5.41 9.22 3.00
C PRO A 96 4.57 7.95 3.21
N PHE A 97 3.27 8.09 3.50
CA PHE A 97 2.40 6.94 3.65
C PHE A 97 1.99 6.34 2.30
N VAL A 98 1.94 7.13 1.22
CA VAL A 98 1.59 6.67 -0.13
C VAL A 98 2.77 5.95 -0.76
N VAL A 99 2.68 4.62 -0.87
CA VAL A 99 3.76 3.77 -1.39
C VAL A 99 3.22 2.69 -2.33
N ASP A 100 3.81 2.60 -3.53
CA ASP A 100 3.57 1.49 -4.46
C ASP A 100 4.35 0.25 -4.01
N ASN A 101 3.60 -0.71 -3.45
CA ASN A 101 4.13 -2.00 -2.98
C ASN A 101 4.85 -2.81 -4.08
N LEU A 102 4.40 -2.73 -5.34
CA LEU A 102 5.06 -3.43 -6.44
C LEU A 102 6.38 -2.75 -6.81
N GLN A 103 6.41 -1.41 -6.80
CA GLN A 103 7.63 -0.64 -7.05
C GLN A 103 8.71 -0.93 -6.00
N ILE A 104 8.38 -0.83 -4.71
CA ILE A 104 9.39 -1.05 -3.65
C ILE A 104 9.91 -2.50 -3.67
N LYS A 105 9.07 -3.50 -3.97
CA LYS A 105 9.49 -4.90 -4.11
C LYS A 105 10.43 -5.11 -5.29
N ARG A 106 10.19 -4.43 -6.42
CA ARG A 106 11.09 -4.46 -7.59
C ARG A 106 12.43 -3.81 -7.26
N ASN A 107 12.41 -2.64 -6.64
CA ASN A 107 13.62 -1.91 -6.24
C ASN A 107 14.43 -2.68 -5.21
N PHE A 108 13.76 -3.30 -4.22
CA PHE A 108 14.39 -4.19 -3.26
C PHE A 108 15.13 -5.37 -3.94
N ARG A 109 14.51 -6.03 -4.93
CA ARG A 109 15.18 -7.12 -5.67
C ARG A 109 16.42 -6.64 -6.41
N ALA A 110 16.35 -5.46 -7.05
CA ALA A 110 17.50 -4.86 -7.72
C ALA A 110 18.62 -4.53 -6.71
N LEU A 111 18.25 -4.03 -5.53
CA LEU A 111 19.16 -3.75 -4.43
C LEU A 111 19.82 -5.02 -3.89
N GLN A 112 19.04 -6.03 -3.52
CA GLN A 112 19.56 -7.33 -3.06
C GLN A 112 20.49 -7.96 -4.09
N SER A 113 20.19 -7.80 -5.38
CA SER A 113 21.07 -8.31 -6.44
C SER A 113 22.48 -7.74 -6.38
N VAL A 114 22.75 -6.59 -5.74
CA VAL A 114 24.10 -6.01 -5.63
C VAL A 114 24.70 -6.08 -4.22
N VAL A 115 23.88 -6.13 -3.17
CA VAL A 115 24.34 -6.11 -1.77
C VAL A 115 24.32 -7.49 -1.08
N HIS A 116 23.76 -8.53 -1.70
CA HIS A 116 23.65 -9.84 -1.04
C HIS A 116 25.02 -10.36 -0.57
N PRO A 117 25.18 -10.84 0.69
CA PRO A 117 26.46 -11.24 1.26
C PRO A 117 27.24 -12.24 0.39
N ASP A 118 26.54 -13.19 -0.23
CA ASP A 118 27.15 -14.19 -1.14
C ASP A 118 27.97 -13.58 -2.28
N ARG A 119 27.61 -12.37 -2.76
CA ARG A 119 28.35 -11.68 -3.82
C ARG A 119 29.68 -11.10 -3.35
N TRP A 120 29.84 -10.97 -2.04
CA TRP A 120 30.99 -10.34 -1.39
C TRP A 120 31.90 -11.35 -0.67
N VAL A 121 31.57 -12.65 -0.74
CA VAL A 121 32.45 -13.73 -0.27
C VAL A 121 33.81 -13.63 -0.95
N GLY A 122 34.89 -13.73 -0.17
CA GLY A 122 36.26 -13.59 -0.66
C GLY A 122 36.73 -12.16 -0.93
N LYS A 123 35.90 -11.14 -0.68
CA LYS A 123 36.32 -9.73 -0.63
C LYS A 123 36.92 -9.38 0.73
N SER A 124 37.41 -8.15 0.90
CA SER A 124 37.92 -7.70 2.19
C SER A 124 36.84 -7.81 3.28
N ARG A 125 37.27 -7.95 4.54
CA ARG A 125 36.35 -8.06 5.69
C ARG A 125 35.41 -6.85 5.77
N GLU A 126 35.93 -5.65 5.57
CA GLU A 126 35.16 -4.40 5.56
C GLU A 126 34.05 -4.40 4.50
N GLN A 127 34.34 -4.91 3.30
CA GLN A 127 33.34 -5.00 2.23
C GLN A 127 32.27 -6.05 2.54
N GLN A 128 32.64 -7.17 3.15
CA GLN A 128 31.69 -8.21 3.58
C GLN A 128 30.76 -7.70 4.69
N GLU A 129 31.32 -6.99 5.68
CA GLU A 129 30.56 -6.36 6.76
C GLU A 129 29.59 -5.30 6.20
N ALA A 130 30.06 -4.44 5.29
CA ALA A 130 29.22 -3.44 4.63
C ALA A 130 28.08 -4.08 3.83
N ALA A 131 28.35 -5.15 3.07
CA ALA A 131 27.33 -5.89 2.32
C ALA A 131 26.26 -6.49 3.24
N SER A 132 26.69 -7.12 4.34
CA SER A 132 25.80 -7.70 5.34
C SER A 132 24.88 -6.63 5.97
N LEU A 133 25.45 -5.48 6.34
CA LEU A 133 24.71 -4.37 6.91
C LEU A 133 23.70 -3.77 5.93
N LEU A 134 24.11 -3.52 4.68
CA LEU A 134 23.23 -3.00 3.63
C LEU A 134 22.09 -3.96 3.31
N SER A 135 22.37 -5.27 3.24
CA SER A 135 21.35 -6.30 3.01
C SER A 135 20.32 -6.32 4.14
N THR A 136 20.79 -6.37 5.38
CA THR A 136 19.95 -6.37 6.58
C THR A 136 19.05 -5.14 6.61
N ARG A 137 19.62 -3.95 6.38
CA ARG A 137 18.85 -2.71 6.45
C ARG A 137 17.85 -2.55 5.30
N SER A 138 18.17 -3.12 4.14
CA SER A 138 17.24 -3.15 3.00
C SER A 138 16.05 -4.09 3.24
N ASN A 139 16.27 -5.20 3.95
CA ASN A 139 15.19 -6.08 4.39
C ASN A 139 14.26 -5.34 5.35
N GLU A 140 14.82 -4.60 6.30
CA GLU A 140 14.04 -3.80 7.24
C GLU A 140 13.27 -2.68 6.55
N ALA A 141 13.88 -1.96 5.61
CA ALA A 141 13.20 -0.95 4.81
C ALA A 141 11.98 -1.55 4.10
N LEU A 142 12.12 -2.74 3.48
CA LEU A 142 11.00 -3.41 2.82
C LEU A 142 9.93 -3.83 3.84
N HIS A 143 10.34 -4.37 4.97
CA HIS A 143 9.46 -4.84 6.02
C HIS A 143 8.63 -3.70 6.65
N ARG A 144 9.24 -2.53 6.84
CA ARG A 144 8.57 -1.33 7.36
C ARG A 144 7.66 -0.70 6.31
N LEU A 145 8.13 -0.53 5.07
CA LEU A 145 7.34 0.16 4.05
C LEU A 145 6.24 -0.70 3.40
N SER A 146 6.33 -2.02 3.41
CA SER A 146 5.34 -2.86 2.72
C SER A 146 4.05 -3.10 3.51
N ASN A 147 4.11 -3.04 4.85
CA ASN A 147 2.95 -3.21 5.72
C ASN A 147 2.46 -1.83 6.21
N PRO A 148 1.19 -1.46 6.00
CA PRO A 148 0.69 -0.13 6.38
C PRO A 148 0.85 0.21 7.86
N LEU A 149 0.57 -0.72 8.79
CA LEU A 149 0.76 -0.49 10.23
C LEU A 149 2.23 -0.14 10.53
N ARG A 150 3.17 -0.96 10.06
CA ARG A 150 4.61 -0.73 10.28
C ARG A 150 5.13 0.52 9.58
N ARG A 151 4.51 0.90 8.46
CA ARG A 151 4.84 2.11 7.72
C ARG A 151 4.48 3.35 8.52
N VAL A 152 3.30 3.37 9.13
CA VAL A 152 2.86 4.49 9.99
C VAL A 152 3.75 4.61 11.22
N GLU A 153 4.06 3.50 11.88
CA GLU A 153 4.97 3.46 13.02
C GLU A 153 6.35 4.05 12.65
N TYR A 154 6.91 3.64 11.51
CA TYR A 154 8.15 4.20 11.00
C TYR A 154 8.08 5.71 10.74
N ILE A 155 6.99 6.18 10.13
CA ILE A 155 6.81 7.61 9.85
C ILE A 155 6.74 8.39 11.16
N LEU A 156 5.96 7.93 12.14
CA LEU A 156 5.86 8.55 13.46
C LEU A 156 7.22 8.64 14.17
N GLU A 157 8.00 7.56 14.18
CA GLU A 157 9.37 7.56 14.73
C GLU A 157 10.26 8.60 14.05
N ARG A 158 10.19 8.70 12.72
CA ARG A 158 11.03 9.61 11.94
C ARG A 158 10.68 11.08 12.19
N GLU A 159 9.42 11.37 12.45
CA GLU A 159 8.91 12.72 12.74
C GLU A 159 9.03 13.09 14.23
N GLY A 160 9.58 12.21 15.06
CA GLY A 160 9.76 12.45 16.50
C GLY A 160 8.52 12.19 17.36
N PHE A 161 7.53 11.50 16.82
CA PHE A 161 6.27 11.11 17.48
C PHE A 161 6.21 9.60 17.74
N GLY A 162 7.38 8.99 18.02
CA GLY A 162 7.46 7.58 18.41
C GLY A 162 6.53 7.23 19.57
N LEU A 163 6.10 5.98 19.63
CA LEU A 163 5.17 5.52 20.65
C LEU A 163 5.90 5.17 21.93
N GLU A 164 5.30 5.57 23.05
CA GLU A 164 5.62 5.11 24.39
C GLU A 164 4.69 3.94 24.75
N GLU A 165 5.13 3.09 25.68
CA GLU A 165 4.38 1.89 26.08
C GLU A 165 2.98 2.23 26.64
N SER A 166 2.82 3.42 27.24
CA SER A 166 1.56 3.93 27.79
C SER A 166 0.52 4.32 26.73
N ASP A 167 0.93 4.66 25.50
CA ASP A 167 0.01 5.20 24.48
C ASP A 167 -1.06 4.20 24.02
N SER A 168 -0.82 2.89 24.21
CA SER A 168 -1.81 1.88 23.84
C SER A 168 -2.97 1.79 24.83
N MET A 169 -2.83 2.23 26.08
CA MET A 169 -3.81 1.98 27.16
C MET A 169 -4.82 3.12 27.38
N GLU A 170 -4.81 4.17 26.55
CA GLU A 170 -5.52 5.42 26.84
C GLU A 170 -6.97 5.51 26.32
N ASP A 171 -7.46 4.52 25.56
CA ASP A 171 -8.83 4.53 25.02
C ASP A 171 -9.67 3.32 25.49
N PRO A 172 -10.40 3.45 26.61
CA PRO A 172 -11.22 2.38 27.15
C PRO A 172 -12.33 1.90 26.22
N LEU A 173 -12.87 2.79 25.37
CA LEU A 173 -13.95 2.43 24.45
C LEU A 173 -13.43 1.56 23.32
N LEU A 174 -12.27 1.90 22.77
CA LEU A 174 -11.59 1.10 21.75
C LEU A 174 -11.18 -0.28 22.27
N LEU A 175 -10.68 -0.34 23.50
CA LEU A 175 -10.33 -1.61 24.14
C LEU A 175 -11.55 -2.52 24.28
N MET A 176 -12.66 -1.98 24.77
CA MET A 176 -13.92 -2.71 24.93
C MET A 176 -14.43 -3.25 23.58
N GLU A 177 -14.48 -2.41 22.54
CA GLU A 177 -14.88 -2.83 21.19
C GLU A 177 -14.00 -3.96 20.62
N THR A 178 -12.70 -3.89 20.88
CA THR A 178 -11.75 -4.92 20.45
C THR A 178 -11.96 -6.23 21.19
N MET A 179 -12.18 -6.17 22.51
CA MET A 179 -12.47 -7.35 23.33
C MET A 179 -13.77 -8.02 22.89
N GLU A 180 -14.84 -7.25 22.69
CA GLU A 180 -16.12 -7.76 22.17
C GLU A 180 -15.94 -8.49 20.84
N SER A 181 -15.19 -7.90 19.90
CA SER A 181 -14.91 -8.53 18.60
C SER A 181 -14.11 -9.83 18.74
N GLN A 182 -13.17 -9.89 19.68
CA GLN A 182 -12.39 -11.10 19.95
C GLN A 182 -13.22 -12.18 20.64
N GLU A 183 -14.13 -11.82 21.54
CA GLU A 183 -15.08 -12.74 22.16
C GLU A 183 -16.04 -13.32 21.12
N GLU A 184 -16.53 -12.51 20.18
CA GLU A 184 -17.35 -12.97 19.05
C GLU A 184 -16.61 -14.00 18.19
N ILE A 185 -15.31 -13.76 17.91
CA ILE A 185 -14.46 -14.73 17.19
C ILE A 185 -14.28 -16.02 17.99
N GLN A 186 -14.04 -15.94 19.30
CA GLN A 186 -13.84 -17.12 20.15
C GLN A 186 -15.11 -17.95 20.31
N GLY A 187 -16.27 -17.28 20.39
CA GLY A 187 -17.59 -17.90 20.48
C GLY A 187 -18.13 -18.40 19.14
N ALA A 188 -17.46 -18.13 18.02
CA ALA A 188 -17.90 -18.54 16.70
C ALA A 188 -17.90 -20.08 16.56
N GLU A 189 -19.03 -20.63 16.10
CA GLU A 189 -19.22 -22.06 15.86
C GLU A 189 -18.87 -22.46 14.42
N SER A 190 -18.69 -21.46 13.54
CA SER A 190 -18.47 -21.66 12.11
C SER A 190 -17.44 -20.68 11.55
N ARG A 191 -16.83 -21.07 10.42
CA ARG A 191 -15.91 -20.18 9.69
C ARG A 191 -16.65 -18.97 9.12
N GLU A 192 -17.92 -19.16 8.77
CA GLU A 192 -18.79 -18.13 8.24
C GLU A 192 -19.05 -17.00 9.24
N GLU A 193 -19.16 -17.31 10.54
CA GLU A 193 -19.27 -16.30 11.61
C GLU A 193 -17.97 -15.51 11.77
N VAL A 194 -16.82 -16.19 11.81
CA VAL A 194 -15.50 -15.52 11.87
C VAL A 194 -15.31 -14.60 10.66
N GLU A 195 -15.71 -15.03 9.46
CA GLU A 195 -15.58 -14.22 8.25
C GLU A 195 -16.48 -12.97 8.28
N GLN A 196 -17.64 -13.01 8.96
CA GLN A 196 -18.48 -11.82 9.16
C GLN A 196 -17.77 -10.79 10.02
N VAL A 197 -17.16 -11.22 11.14
CA VAL A 197 -16.36 -10.32 11.99
C VAL A 197 -15.17 -9.76 11.22
N ARG A 198 -14.47 -10.61 10.45
CA ARG A 198 -13.35 -10.16 9.59
C ARG A 198 -13.79 -9.14 8.55
N ALA A 199 -14.95 -9.32 7.93
CA ALA A 199 -15.47 -8.37 6.93
C ALA A 199 -15.74 -6.99 7.57
N VAL A 200 -16.40 -6.96 8.73
CA VAL A 200 -16.64 -5.71 9.47
C VAL A 200 -15.32 -5.06 9.91
N ASN A 201 -14.37 -5.85 10.40
CA ASN A 201 -13.05 -5.36 10.80
C ASN A 201 -12.26 -4.81 9.59
N ALA A 202 -12.34 -5.46 8.43
CA ALA A 202 -11.71 -4.99 7.21
C ALA A 202 -12.23 -3.62 6.77
N GLU A 203 -13.54 -3.39 6.82
CA GLU A 203 -14.11 -2.07 6.54
C GLU A 203 -13.60 -0.99 7.51
N LYS A 204 -13.46 -1.32 8.80
CA LYS A 204 -12.89 -0.39 9.80
C LYS A 204 -11.43 -0.09 9.50
N ILE A 205 -10.64 -1.11 9.13
CA ILE A 205 -9.23 -0.96 8.74
C ILE A 205 -9.11 -0.04 7.53
N GLU A 206 -9.92 -0.26 6.47
CA GLU A 206 -9.88 0.57 5.27
C GLU A 206 -10.12 2.05 5.58
N ARG A 207 -11.17 2.36 6.36
CA ARG A 207 -11.47 3.75 6.78
C ARG A 207 -10.31 4.38 7.56
N ILE A 208 -9.73 3.64 8.51
CA ILE A 208 -8.59 4.15 9.30
C ILE A 208 -7.36 4.38 8.42
N LEU A 209 -7.13 3.55 7.40
CA LEU A 209 -6.02 3.76 6.46
C LEU A 209 -6.21 5.02 5.60
N GLU A 210 -7.43 5.30 5.15
CA GLU A 210 -7.79 6.54 4.43
C GLU A 210 -7.59 7.78 5.32
N ASP A 211 -8.02 7.70 6.58
CA ASP A 211 -7.82 8.76 7.57
C ASP A 211 -6.32 9.00 7.79
N ILE A 212 -5.53 7.94 7.99
CA ILE A 212 -4.07 8.01 8.16
C ILE A 212 -3.42 8.66 6.95
N GLU A 213 -3.78 8.28 5.72
CA GLU A 213 -3.22 8.87 4.51
C GLU A 213 -3.45 10.39 4.49
N THR A 214 -4.68 10.81 4.81
CA THR A 214 -5.07 12.22 4.86
C THR A 214 -4.30 12.98 5.95
N LEU A 215 -4.26 12.43 7.17
CA LEU A 215 -3.60 13.04 8.33
C LEU A 215 -2.08 13.15 8.14
N VAL A 216 -1.44 12.12 7.57
CA VAL A 216 -0.01 12.16 7.22
C VAL A 216 0.27 13.22 6.16
N GLY A 217 -0.58 13.34 5.14
CA GLY A 217 -0.46 14.39 4.13
C GLY A 217 -0.58 15.81 4.70
N GLN A 218 -1.32 15.96 5.79
CA GLN A 218 -1.46 17.23 6.54
C GLN A 218 -0.39 17.42 7.62
N LYS A 219 0.44 16.41 7.88
CA LYS A 219 1.44 16.37 8.96
C LYS A 219 0.83 16.55 10.36
N ASP A 220 -0.41 16.09 10.57
CA ASP A 220 -1.08 16.10 11.88
C ASP A 220 -0.67 14.86 12.71
N TRP A 221 0.57 14.88 13.18
CA TRP A 221 1.18 13.74 13.88
C TRP A 221 0.45 13.28 15.14
N PRO A 222 -0.08 14.17 16.01
CA PRO A 222 -0.88 13.75 17.17
C PRO A 222 -2.11 12.93 16.76
N GLN A 223 -2.79 13.30 15.67
CA GLN A 223 -3.96 12.56 15.20
C GLN A 223 -3.56 11.28 14.46
N VAL A 224 -2.46 11.28 13.71
CA VAL A 224 -1.88 10.05 13.14
C VAL A 224 -1.56 9.03 14.24
N LYS A 225 -1.01 9.48 15.38
CA LYS A 225 -0.71 8.61 16.53
C LYS A 225 -1.96 7.93 17.07
N LYS A 226 -3.06 8.68 17.25
CA LYS A 226 -4.35 8.10 17.68
C LYS A 226 -4.92 7.12 16.65
N ALA A 227 -4.86 7.46 15.37
CA ALA A 227 -5.33 6.57 14.30
C ALA A 227 -4.48 5.29 14.21
N PHE A 228 -3.17 5.39 14.44
CA PHE A 228 -2.26 4.26 14.52
C PHE A 228 -2.62 3.31 15.67
N VAL A 229 -2.91 3.83 16.86
CA VAL A 229 -3.36 3.01 18.00
C VAL A 229 -4.62 2.24 17.62
N LYS A 230 -5.62 2.90 17.04
CA LYS A 230 -6.84 2.24 16.50
C LYS A 230 -6.52 1.13 15.51
N LEU A 231 -5.63 1.40 14.55
CA LEU A 231 -5.21 0.39 13.56
C LEU A 231 -4.55 -0.82 14.24
N LYS A 232 -3.74 -0.63 15.28
CA LYS A 232 -3.09 -1.71 16.04
C LYS A 232 -4.12 -2.62 16.71
N TYR A 233 -5.18 -2.06 17.29
CA TYR A 233 -6.28 -2.81 17.90
C TYR A 233 -7.06 -3.64 16.87
N LEU A 234 -7.44 -3.04 15.74
CA LEU A 234 -8.11 -3.73 14.64
C LEU A 234 -7.25 -4.86 14.05
N GLN A 235 -5.93 -4.68 14.00
CA GLN A 235 -4.99 -5.75 13.61
C GLN A 235 -4.95 -6.89 14.63
N GLY A 236 -5.17 -6.62 15.92
CA GLY A 236 -5.34 -7.65 16.94
C GLY A 236 -6.58 -8.52 16.71
N VAL A 237 -7.70 -7.91 16.30
CA VAL A 237 -8.91 -8.65 15.89
C VAL A 237 -8.63 -9.57 14.70
N GLU A 238 -7.94 -9.06 13.67
CA GLU A 238 -7.57 -9.88 12.50
C GLU A 238 -6.64 -11.05 12.88
N GLN A 239 -5.70 -10.84 13.80
CA GLN A 239 -4.84 -11.91 14.30
C GLN A 239 -5.61 -12.98 15.05
N ALA A 240 -6.58 -12.58 15.90
CA ALA A 240 -7.45 -13.52 16.59
C ALA A 240 -8.28 -14.34 15.59
N ALA A 241 -8.85 -13.70 14.58
CA ALA A 241 -9.61 -14.36 13.54
C ALA A 241 -8.76 -15.33 12.71
N ALA A 242 -7.50 -14.96 12.40
CA ALA A 242 -6.57 -15.82 11.68
C ALA A 242 -6.09 -17.02 12.51
N ALA A 243 -6.14 -16.93 13.84
CA ALA A 243 -5.76 -18.01 14.75
C ALA A 243 -6.92 -19.01 15.02
N TRP A 244 -8.17 -18.64 14.74
CA TRP A 244 -9.34 -19.50 14.92
C TRP A 244 -9.31 -20.72 13.97
N PRO A 245 -9.78 -21.92 14.37
CA PRO A 245 -10.37 -22.27 15.67
C PRO A 245 -9.32 -22.60 16.75
N ASN A 246 -8.04 -22.58 16.40
CA ASN A 246 -6.94 -22.92 17.28
C ASN A 246 -6.56 -21.74 18.18
N SER A 247 -7.54 -20.98 18.67
CA SER A 247 -7.32 -19.95 19.68
C SER A 247 -6.90 -20.66 20.96
N PHE A 248 -5.58 -20.73 21.18
CA PHE A 248 -4.88 -21.17 22.39
C PHE A 248 -5.76 -21.97 23.38
N SER A 249 -5.95 -23.25 23.06
CA SER A 249 -6.36 -24.25 24.05
C SER A 249 -5.09 -24.92 24.56
N ASP A 250 -4.37 -24.25 25.45
CA ASP A 250 -3.38 -24.90 26.31
C ASP A 250 -3.63 -24.44 27.76
N HIS A 251 -3.89 -25.43 28.60
CA HIS A 251 -4.10 -25.34 30.05
C HIS A 251 -2.86 -24.82 30.80
#